data_AF-A0A847Y3J0-F1
#
_entry.id   AF-A0A847Y3J0-F1
#
_cell.length_a   1.000
_cell.length_b   1.000
_cell.length_c   1.000
_cell.angle_alpha   90.00
_cell.angle_beta   90.00
_cell.angle_gamma   90.00
#
_symmetry.space_group_name_H-M   'P 1'
#
loop_
_entity.id
_entity.type
_entity.pdbx_description
1 polymer ?
#
loop_
_entity_poly.entity_id
_entity_poly.type
_entity_poly.pdbx_seq_one_letter_code
_entity_poly.pdbx_strand_id
1 'polypeptide(L)'
;MTKKIHHPKKQSFFYWPLFVFAFVFTIANIVSSVNISPLYFEVLREDKKITADFLKKTDDLPQFDNLFKMNSEIFGSSLKEKVFSDSLQRQSDIKRLKELLAKNPKSRDLLYGLSILYQAEGNQKTAEEYLSRAREIDPRLVYQFK
;
A
#
# COMPACT_ATOMS: atom_id res chain seq x y z
N MET A 1 -69.44 49.31 -14.82
CA MET A 1 -68.68 48.15 -14.30
C MET A 1 -68.21 47.30 -15.48
N THR A 2 -66.92 47.34 -15.84
CA THR A 2 -66.35 46.44 -16.86
C THR A 2 -65.05 45.82 -16.33
N LYS A 3 -65.04 44.48 -16.29
CA LYS A 3 -64.03 43.63 -15.67
C LYS A 3 -62.88 43.43 -16.67
N LYS A 4 -61.68 43.93 -16.39
CA LYS A 4 -60.47 43.61 -17.18
C LYS A 4 -60.03 42.18 -16.85
N ILE A 5 -60.13 41.29 -17.82
CA ILE A 5 -59.65 39.89 -17.72
C ILE A 5 -58.13 39.91 -17.94
N HIS A 6 -57.39 39.48 -16.92
CA HIS A 6 -55.93 39.36 -16.95
C HIS A 6 -55.55 37.98 -17.51
N HIS A 7 -54.97 37.92 -18.71
CA HIS A 7 -54.44 36.67 -19.26
C HIS A 7 -53.06 36.35 -18.64
N PRO A 8 -52.84 35.15 -18.07
CA PRO A 8 -51.54 34.79 -17.53
C PRO A 8 -50.55 34.46 -18.67
N LYS A 9 -49.33 35.00 -18.57
CA LYS A 9 -48.24 34.85 -19.54
C LYS A 9 -47.83 33.38 -19.71
N LYS A 10 -48.10 32.79 -20.89
CA LYS A 10 -47.63 31.46 -21.34
C LYS A 10 -46.10 31.36 -21.59
N GLN A 11 -45.29 32.26 -21.04
CA GLN A 11 -43.84 32.30 -21.30
C GLN A 11 -43.05 31.22 -20.52
N SER A 12 -43.62 30.63 -19.47
CA SER A 12 -42.95 29.62 -18.63
C SER A 12 -42.76 28.25 -19.32
N PHE A 13 -43.67 27.86 -20.23
CA PHE A 13 -43.65 26.52 -20.83
C PHE A 13 -42.54 26.35 -21.90
N PHE A 14 -42.03 27.46 -22.46
CA PHE A 14 -41.04 27.42 -23.54
C PHE A 14 -39.62 27.02 -23.08
N TYR A 15 -39.29 27.25 -21.80
CA TYR A 15 -37.95 26.97 -21.25
C TYR A 15 -37.80 25.58 -20.61
N TRP A 16 -38.90 24.83 -20.45
CA TRP A 16 -38.90 23.48 -19.89
C TRP A 16 -37.95 22.51 -20.60
N PRO A 17 -37.93 22.40 -21.95
CA PRO A 17 -36.99 21.51 -22.64
C PRO A 17 -35.53 21.92 -22.45
N LEU A 18 -35.25 23.23 -22.37
CA LEU A 18 -33.91 23.74 -22.09
C LEU A 18 -33.45 23.35 -20.68
N PHE A 19 -34.36 23.40 -19.70
CA PHE A 19 -34.08 23.00 -18.33
C PHE A 19 -33.82 21.48 -18.21
N VAL A 20 -34.63 20.65 -18.87
CA VAL A 20 -34.41 19.19 -18.92
C VAL A 20 -33.08 18.86 -19.59
N PHE A 21 -32.76 19.52 -20.70
CA PHE A 21 -31.48 19.34 -21.38
C PHE A 21 -30.30 19.72 -20.48
N ALA A 22 -30.36 20.88 -19.82
CA ALA A 22 -29.33 21.30 -18.87
C ALA A 22 -29.17 20.32 -17.71
N PHE A 23 -30.27 19.78 -17.19
CA PHE A 23 -30.27 18.78 -16.12
C PHE A 23 -29.65 17.45 -16.55
N VAL A 24 -29.98 16.95 -17.74
CA VAL A 24 -29.36 15.74 -18.30
C VAL A 24 -27.87 15.98 -18.59
N PHE A 25 -27.51 17.16 -19.09
CA PHE A 25 -26.12 17.54 -19.35
C PHE A 25 -25.28 17.59 -18.07
N THR A 26 -25.80 18.14 -16.97
CA THR A 26 -25.07 18.16 -15.70
C THR A 26 -24.94 16.76 -15.11
N ILE A 27 -25.98 15.92 -15.17
CA ILE A 27 -25.87 14.51 -14.77
C ILE A 27 -24.84 13.79 -15.62
N ALA A 28 -24.87 13.93 -16.95
CA ALA A 28 -23.92 13.30 -17.84
C ALA A 28 -22.47 13.75 -17.56
N ASN A 29 -22.26 15.02 -17.24
CA ASN A 29 -20.95 15.53 -16.83
C ASN A 29 -20.50 15.00 -15.48
N ILE A 30 -21.39 14.94 -14.49
CA ILE A 30 -21.09 14.37 -13.17
C ILE A 30 -20.73 12.88 -13.33
N VAL A 31 -21.53 12.12 -14.08
CA VAL A 31 -21.26 10.69 -14.35
C VAL A 31 -19.92 10.52 -15.09
N SER A 32 -19.64 11.35 -16.08
CA SER A 32 -18.36 11.31 -16.82
C SER A 32 -17.17 11.70 -15.93
N SER A 33 -17.37 12.65 -15.00
CA SER A 33 -16.34 13.06 -14.03
C SER A 33 -16.11 12.04 -12.92
N VAL A 34 -17.13 11.23 -12.58
CA VAL A 34 -17.00 10.11 -11.63
C VAL A 34 -16.30 8.91 -12.27
N ASN A 35 -16.37 8.79 -13.60
CA ASN A 35 -15.58 7.84 -14.37
C ASN A 35 -14.13 8.35 -14.52
N ILE A 36 -13.45 8.48 -13.37
CA ILE A 36 -12.05 8.89 -13.28
C ILE A 36 -11.26 8.04 -14.27
N SER A 37 -10.54 8.71 -15.16
CA SER A 37 -9.77 8.06 -16.22
C SER A 37 -8.89 6.95 -15.62
N PRO A 38 -8.89 5.72 -16.18
CA PRO A 38 -7.96 4.66 -15.77
C PRO A 38 -6.50 5.13 -15.72
N LEU A 39 -6.13 6.11 -16.56
CA LEU A 39 -4.82 6.75 -16.59
C LEU A 39 -4.47 7.44 -15.27
N TYR A 40 -5.43 8.08 -14.60
CA TYR A 40 -5.21 8.71 -13.29
C TYR A 40 -4.82 7.67 -12.23
N PHE A 41 -5.48 6.51 -12.22
CA PHE A 41 -5.11 5.41 -11.33
C PHE A 41 -3.78 4.75 -11.70
N GLU A 42 -3.40 4.76 -12.98
CA GLU A 42 -2.09 4.28 -13.43
C GLU A 42 -0.96 5.19 -12.96
N VAL A 43 -1.08 6.51 -13.17
CA VAL A 43 -0.15 7.52 -12.65
C VAL A 43 -0.03 7.42 -11.13
N LEU A 44 -1.16 7.41 -10.40
CA LEU A 44 -1.14 7.26 -8.94
C LEU A 44 -0.50 5.95 -8.47
N ARG A 45 -0.67 4.84 -9.19
CA ARG A 45 -0.05 3.54 -8.84
C ARG A 45 1.45 3.56 -9.07
N GLU A 46 1.90 4.18 -10.15
CA GLU A 46 3.32 4.36 -10.47
C GLU A 46 3.99 5.24 -9.41
N ASP A 47 3.39 6.40 -9.11
CA ASP A 47 3.84 7.32 -8.07
C ASP A 47 3.86 6.66 -6.69
N LYS A 48 2.83 5.88 -6.36
CA LYS A 48 2.77 5.13 -5.11
C LYS A 48 3.88 4.08 -5.03
N LYS A 49 4.18 3.37 -6.12
CA LYS A 49 5.27 2.36 -6.12
C LYS A 49 6.61 3.04 -5.86
N ILE A 50 6.90 4.11 -6.60
CA ILE A 50 8.13 4.89 -6.43
C ILE A 50 8.24 5.42 -5.00
N THR A 51 7.15 5.96 -4.47
CA THR A 51 7.08 6.46 -3.08
C THR A 51 7.33 5.33 -2.08
N ALA A 52 6.71 4.17 -2.27
CA ALA A 52 6.92 3.02 -1.39
C ALA A 52 8.39 2.55 -1.44
N ASP A 53 8.98 2.46 -2.63
CA ASP A 53 10.37 2.06 -2.83
C ASP A 53 11.35 3.08 -2.23
N PHE A 54 11.04 4.38 -2.32
CA PHE A 54 11.79 5.44 -1.64
C PHE A 54 11.70 5.28 -0.12
N LEU A 55 10.49 5.19 0.43
CA LEU A 55 10.26 5.05 1.86
C LEU A 55 10.96 3.80 2.43
N LYS A 56 10.92 2.67 1.71
CA LYS A 56 11.66 1.44 2.07
C LYS A 56 13.16 1.64 2.20
N LYS A 57 13.76 2.52 1.41
CA LYS A 57 15.21 2.79 1.42
C LYS A 57 15.61 3.84 2.45
N THR A 58 14.64 4.50 3.06
CA THR A 58 14.84 5.59 4.02
C THR A 58 14.19 5.27 5.35
N ASP A 59 13.91 4.00 5.63
CA ASP A 59 13.23 3.55 6.85
C ASP A 59 14.11 3.68 8.10
N ASP A 60 15.41 3.84 7.90
CA ASP A 60 16.44 4.11 8.90
C ASP A 60 16.60 5.60 9.24
N LEU A 61 16.00 6.51 8.45
CA LEU A 61 16.18 7.95 8.64
C LEU A 61 15.30 8.51 9.79
N PRO A 62 15.80 9.49 10.57
CA PRO A 62 15.02 10.11 11.65
C PRO A 62 13.70 10.74 11.18
N GLN A 63 13.67 11.24 9.95
CA GLN A 63 12.48 11.85 9.35
C GLN A 63 11.48 10.84 8.74
N PHE A 64 11.77 9.53 8.78
CA PHE A 64 10.92 8.51 8.16
C PHE A 64 9.47 8.61 8.60
N ASP A 65 9.20 8.77 9.90
CA ASP A 65 7.83 8.84 10.42
C ASP A 65 7.03 10.00 9.81
N ASN A 66 7.67 11.16 9.66
CA ASN A 66 7.05 12.33 9.05
C ASN A 66 6.80 12.11 7.55
N LEU A 67 7.80 11.57 6.83
CA LEU A 67 7.68 11.25 5.40
C LEU A 67 6.58 10.21 5.17
N PHE A 68 6.55 9.15 5.98
CA PHE A 68 5.55 8.11 5.90
C PHE A 68 4.15 8.67 6.19
N LYS A 69 3.99 9.51 7.23
CA LYS A 69 2.70 10.12 7.56
C LYS A 69 2.17 10.98 6.42
N MET A 70 2.99 11.89 5.89
CA MET A 70 2.60 12.78 4.79
C MET A 70 2.18 11.99 3.55
N ASN A 71 2.93 10.94 3.19
CA ASN A 71 2.59 10.11 2.03
C ASN A 71 1.39 9.18 2.29
N SER A 72 1.16 8.77 3.54
CA SER A 72 -0.01 7.96 3.93
C SER A 72 -1.31 8.74 3.84
N GLU A 73 -1.29 10.06 4.01
CA GLU A 73 -2.45 10.92 3.76
C GLU A 73 -2.86 10.93 2.28
N ILE A 74 -1.90 10.76 1.36
CA ILE A 74 -2.12 10.74 -0.09
C ILE A 74 -2.54 9.34 -0.58
N PHE A 75 -1.83 8.30 -0.15
CA PHE A 75 -1.98 6.94 -0.70
C PHE A 75 -2.78 5.97 0.20
N GLY A 76 -3.15 6.41 1.40
CA GLY A 76 -3.93 5.66 2.37
C GLY A 76 -3.23 4.43 2.93
N SER A 77 -4.01 3.54 3.54
CA SER A 77 -3.54 2.31 4.20
C SER A 77 -2.78 1.35 3.25
N SER A 78 -3.07 1.42 1.96
CA SER A 78 -2.45 0.59 0.95
C SER A 78 -0.96 0.90 0.74
N LEU A 79 -0.47 2.07 1.16
CA LEU A 79 0.96 2.40 1.18
C LEU A 79 1.69 1.64 2.28
N LYS A 80 1.08 1.55 3.47
CA LYS A 80 1.61 0.82 4.63
C LYS A 80 1.93 -0.62 4.25
N GLU A 81 0.99 -1.30 3.62
CA GLU A 81 1.19 -2.67 3.17
C GLU A 81 2.38 -2.78 2.22
N LYS A 82 2.52 -1.85 1.27
CA LYS A 82 3.61 -1.90 0.30
C LYS A 82 4.98 -1.56 0.90
N VAL A 83 5.05 -0.62 1.84
CA VAL A 83 6.30 -0.24 2.52
C VAL A 83 6.76 -1.34 3.47
N PHE A 84 5.85 -1.91 4.26
CA PHE A 84 6.19 -2.87 5.29
C PHE A 84 6.00 -4.34 4.90
N SER A 85 5.58 -4.65 3.65
CA SER A 85 5.34 -6.01 3.17
C SER A 85 6.49 -6.95 3.48
N ASP A 86 7.71 -6.50 3.22
CA ASP A 86 8.91 -7.35 3.29
C ASP A 86 9.28 -7.64 4.75
N SER A 87 9.10 -6.65 5.63
CA SER A 87 9.27 -6.80 7.08
C SER A 87 8.20 -7.71 7.68
N LEU A 88 6.93 -7.50 7.33
CA LEU A 88 5.82 -8.34 7.78
C LEU A 88 5.98 -9.80 7.33
N GLN A 89 6.37 -10.01 6.07
CA GLN A 89 6.63 -11.34 5.54
C GLN A 89 7.81 -12.00 6.26
N ARG A 90 8.93 -11.29 6.46
CA ARG A 90 10.07 -11.81 7.23
C ARG A 90 9.68 -12.21 8.65
N GLN A 91 8.91 -11.39 9.36
CA GLN A 91 8.46 -11.74 10.72
C GLN A 91 7.59 -13.01 10.73
N SER A 92 6.71 -13.17 9.74
CA SER A 92 5.92 -14.38 9.54
C SER A 92 6.80 -15.60 9.31
N ASP A 93 7.81 -15.47 8.44
CA ASP A 93 8.75 -16.54 8.12
C ASP A 93 9.62 -16.93 9.32
N ILE A 94 10.11 -15.95 10.08
CA ILE A 94 10.85 -16.18 11.34
C ILE A 94 9.99 -16.97 12.31
N LYS A 95 8.72 -16.57 12.50
CA LYS A 95 7.79 -17.28 13.39
C LYS A 95 7.61 -18.73 12.96
N ARG A 96 7.34 -18.96 11.68
CA ARG A 96 7.18 -20.31 11.11
C ARG A 96 8.43 -21.16 11.29
N LEU A 97 9.61 -20.61 10.99
CA LEU A 97 10.87 -21.35 11.16
C LEU A 97 11.14 -21.68 12.63
N LYS A 98 10.81 -20.79 13.57
CA LYS A 98 10.91 -21.08 15.01
C LYS A 98 9.99 -22.22 15.44
N GLU A 99 8.76 -22.25 14.96
CA GLU A 99 7.81 -23.34 15.24
C GLU A 99 8.30 -24.69 14.68
N LEU A 100 8.88 -24.68 13.48
CA LEU A 100 9.49 -25.87 12.88
C LEU A 100 10.76 -26.31 13.63
N LEU A 101 11.58 -25.34 14.05
CA LEU A 101 12.80 -25.60 14.81
C LEU A 101 12.48 -26.19 16.19
N ALA A 102 11.38 -25.78 16.83
CA ALA A 102 10.93 -26.37 18.09
C ALA A 102 10.65 -27.88 17.96
N LYS A 103 10.17 -28.32 16.79
CA LYS A 103 9.94 -29.75 16.49
C LYS A 103 11.23 -30.47 16.08
N ASN A 104 12.14 -29.77 15.41
CA ASN A 104 13.41 -30.30 14.92
C ASN A 104 14.60 -29.41 15.35
N PRO A 105 15.04 -29.45 16.63
CA PRO A 105 15.98 -28.47 17.18
C PRO A 105 17.39 -28.50 16.58
N LYS A 106 17.76 -29.61 15.95
CA LYS A 106 19.06 -29.83 15.28
C LYS A 106 18.97 -29.72 13.75
N SER A 107 17.93 -29.09 13.22
CA SER A 107 17.86 -28.84 11.78
C SER A 107 18.81 -27.70 11.40
N ARG A 108 19.93 -28.05 10.76
CA ARG A 108 20.90 -27.09 10.22
C ARG A 108 20.25 -26.08 9.29
N ASP A 109 19.34 -26.51 8.41
CA ASP A 109 18.71 -25.63 7.43
C ASP A 109 17.76 -24.61 8.07
N LEU A 110 17.00 -25.01 9.10
CA LEU A 110 16.12 -24.09 9.82
C LEU A 110 16.92 -23.05 10.62
N LEU A 111 18.02 -23.46 11.26
CA LEU A 111 18.93 -22.57 11.96
C LEU A 111 19.61 -21.59 10.99
N TYR A 112 20.09 -22.10 9.86
CA TYR A 112 20.66 -21.26 8.81
C TYR A 112 19.63 -20.27 8.26
N GLY A 113 18.43 -20.71 7.92
CA GLY A 113 17.35 -19.84 7.45
C GLY A 113 17.00 -18.72 8.46
N LEU A 114 16.96 -19.04 9.76
CA LEU A 114 16.77 -18.03 10.81
C LEU A 114 17.91 -17.02 10.85
N SER A 115 19.16 -17.47 10.69
CA SER A 115 20.31 -16.56 10.66
C SER A 115 20.20 -15.54 9.53
N ILE A 116 19.76 -15.98 8.35
CA ILE A 116 19.57 -15.12 7.18
C ILE A 116 18.49 -14.06 7.44
N LEU A 117 17.33 -14.49 7.96
CA LEU A 117 16.21 -13.57 8.19
C LEU A 117 16.55 -12.54 9.27
N TYR A 118 17.22 -12.94 10.35
CA TYR A 118 17.64 -12.00 11.40
C TYR A 118 18.70 -11.00 10.92
N GLN A 119 19.60 -11.43 10.04
CA GLN A 119 20.57 -10.52 9.43
C GLN A 119 19.87 -9.49 8.54
N ALA A 120 18.86 -9.91 7.76
CA ALA A 120 18.05 -9.00 6.94
C ALA A 120 17.18 -8.04 7.76
N GLU A 121 16.91 -8.34 9.04
CA GLU A 121 16.29 -7.41 10.00
C GLU A 121 17.31 -6.49 10.68
N GLY A 122 18.61 -6.59 10.36
CA GLY A 122 19.67 -5.84 11.02
C GLY A 122 20.02 -6.37 12.42
N ASN A 123 19.39 -7.45 12.89
CA ASN A 123 19.71 -8.08 14.16
C ASN A 123 20.89 -9.05 14.00
N GLN A 124 22.07 -8.46 13.83
CA GLN A 124 23.31 -9.20 13.60
C GLN A 124 23.64 -10.17 14.75
N LYS A 125 23.40 -9.77 16.00
CA LYS A 125 23.66 -10.62 17.17
C LYS A 125 22.88 -11.94 17.10
N THR A 126 21.56 -11.87 16.92
CA THR A 126 20.73 -13.07 16.84
C THR A 126 21.03 -13.88 15.58
N ALA A 127 21.38 -13.22 14.47
CA ALA A 127 21.81 -13.91 13.26
C ALA A 127 23.06 -14.77 13.49
N GLU A 128 24.08 -14.21 14.15
CA GLU A 128 25.33 -14.91 14.48
C GLU A 128 25.09 -16.10 15.43
N GLU A 129 24.22 -15.94 16.42
CA GLU A 129 23.84 -17.02 17.34
C GLU A 129 23.23 -18.22 16.60
N TYR A 130 22.28 -17.99 15.70
CA TYR A 130 21.67 -19.06 14.91
C TYR A 130 22.65 -19.70 13.92
N LEU A 131 23.52 -18.90 13.30
CA LEU A 131 24.55 -19.40 12.40
C LEU A 131 25.58 -20.28 13.12
N SER A 132 26.00 -19.89 14.33
CA SER A 132 26.91 -20.70 15.15
C SER A 132 26.32 -22.08 15.41
N ARG A 133 25.06 -22.13 15.82
CA ARG A 133 24.33 -23.39 16.05
C ARG A 133 24.21 -24.23 14.78
N ALA A 134 24.00 -23.60 13.62
CA ALA A 134 23.97 -24.30 12.34
C ALA A 134 25.33 -24.94 12.00
N ARG A 135 26.44 -24.23 12.28
CA ARG A 135 27.82 -24.70 12.07
C ARG A 135 28.25 -25.78 13.06
N GLU A 136 27.72 -25.78 14.28
CA GLU A 136 27.94 -26.88 15.23
C GLU A 136 27.40 -28.21 14.69
N ILE A 137 26.32 -28.16 13.92
CA ILE A 137 25.70 -29.34 13.29
C ILE A 137 26.40 -29.71 11.99
N ASP A 138 26.75 -28.71 11.17
CA ASP A 138 27.48 -28.89 9.92
C ASP A 138 28.66 -27.90 9.84
N PRO A 139 29.86 -28.31 10.29
CA PRO A 139 31.04 -27.45 10.25
C PRO A 139 31.49 -27.08 8.83
N ARG A 140 31.02 -27.80 7.80
CA ARG A 140 31.30 -27.51 6.39
C ARG A 140 30.30 -26.52 5.80
N LEU A 141 29.32 -26.04 6.58
CA LEU A 141 28.36 -25.04 6.16
C LEU A 141 29.10 -23.76 5.73
N VAL A 142 29.22 -23.60 4.42
CA VAL A 142 29.77 -22.39 3.83
C VAL A 142 28.74 -21.29 4.01
N TYR A 143 29.10 -20.29 4.80
CA TYR A 143 28.30 -19.10 4.93
C TYR A 143 28.43 -18.29 3.65
N GLN A 144 27.39 -18.29 2.81
CA GLN A 144 27.36 -17.58 1.55
C GLN A 144 26.47 -16.35 1.68
N PHE A 145 27.05 -15.15 1.55
CA PHE A 145 26.33 -13.94 1.20
C PHE A 145 27.13 -13.10 0.21
N LYS A 146 26.40 -12.45 -0.70
CA LYS A 146 26.86 -11.58 -1.77
C LYS A 146 26.28 -10.19 -1.54
#